data_AF-A0A960SQQ4-F1
#
_entry.id   AF-A0A960SQQ4-F1
#
_cell.length_a   1.000
_cell.length_b   1.000
_cell.length_c   1.000
_cell.angle_alpha   90.00
_cell.angle_beta   90.00
_cell.angle_gamma   90.00
#
_symmetry.space_group_name_H-M   'P 1'
#
loop_
_entity.id
_entity.type
_entity.pdbx_description
1 polymer ?
#
loop_
_entity_poly.entity_id
_entity_poly.type
_entity_poly.pdbx_seq_one_letter_code
_entity_poly.pdbx_strand_id
1 'polypeptide(L)'
;WAPVEYRFPASTNLVFRNNLVNGPITQRDGAPAAIRERNLERIESGWFRDLPAGDLHLTRTATAAIDQALELEGFTEDLDADPRPRQAGWDIGADEF
;
A
#
# COMPACT_ATOMS: atom_id res chain seq x y z
N TRP A 1 16.72 -0.44 8.04
CA TRP A 1 16.41 -0.54 6.60
C TRP A 1 15.06 0.10 6.36
N ALA A 2 14.88 0.83 5.26
CA ALA A 2 13.56 1.31 4.88
C ALA A 2 12.81 0.18 4.11
N PRO A 3 11.48 0.10 4.22
CA PRO A 3 10.69 -0.94 3.56
C PRO A 3 10.71 -0.81 2.04
N VAL A 4 10.73 0.43 1.53
CA VAL A 4 10.89 0.74 0.10
C VAL A 4 11.94 1.84 -0.03
N GLU A 5 12.97 1.59 -0.84
CA GLU A 5 14.03 2.56 -1.17
C GLU A 5 14.17 2.67 -2.69
N TYR A 6 14.31 3.89 -3.22
CA TYR A 6 14.56 4.14 -4.65
C TYR A 6 15.76 5.07 -4.82
N ARG A 7 16.71 4.69 -5.69
CA ARG A 7 18.07 5.25 -5.64
C ARG A 7 18.76 5.59 -6.95
N PHE A 8 18.22 5.19 -8.10
CA PHE A 8 18.94 5.35 -9.37
C PHE A 8 18.57 6.67 -10.07
N PRO A 9 19.56 7.53 -10.42
CA PRO A 9 19.29 8.79 -11.11
C PRO A 9 18.61 8.65 -12.47
N ALA A 10 18.84 7.52 -13.15
CA ALA A 10 18.25 7.24 -14.45
C ALA A 10 16.81 6.71 -14.39
N SER A 11 16.24 6.51 -13.19
CA SER A 11 14.85 6.07 -13.07
C SER A 11 13.90 7.12 -13.64
N THR A 12 12.85 6.69 -14.32
CA THR A 12 11.82 7.58 -14.87
C THR A 12 10.43 7.06 -14.50
N ASN A 13 9.42 7.93 -14.50
CA ASN A 13 8.02 7.57 -14.23
C ASN A 13 7.82 6.81 -12.91
N LEU A 14 8.50 7.26 -11.85
CA LEU A 14 8.39 6.66 -10.52
C LEU A 14 7.02 7.01 -9.90
N VAL A 15 6.24 5.98 -9.60
CA VAL A 15 4.91 6.09 -9.00
C VAL A 15 4.78 5.05 -7.88
N PHE A 16 4.38 5.49 -6.70
CA PHE A 16 4.07 4.63 -5.56
C PHE A 16 2.67 4.95 -5.06
N ARG A 17 1.76 3.98 -5.12
CA ARG A 17 0.36 4.15 -4.77
C ARG A 17 -0.15 3.00 -3.92
N ASN A 18 -1.09 3.30 -3.02
CA ASN A 18 -1.84 2.32 -2.24
C ASN A 18 -0.94 1.33 -1.46
N ASN A 19 0.24 1.75 -1.01
CA ASN A 19 1.15 0.87 -0.26
C ASN A 19 0.92 0.95 1.25
N LEU A 20 0.92 -0.20 1.92
CA LEU A 20 1.07 -0.34 3.36
C LEU A 20 2.51 -0.68 3.68
N VAL A 21 3.21 0.19 4.41
CA VAL A 21 4.58 -0.05 4.86
C VAL A 21 4.78 0.40 6.31
N ASN A 22 5.76 -0.20 6.99
CA ASN A 22 6.05 0.05 8.41
C ASN A 22 7.21 1.05 8.64
N GLY A 23 7.56 1.81 7.60
CA GLY A 23 8.62 2.80 7.62
C GLY A 23 8.61 3.67 6.36
N PRO A 24 9.43 4.72 6.30
CA PRO A 24 9.35 5.69 5.22
C PRO A 24 9.73 5.10 3.86
N ILE A 25 8.96 5.43 2.82
CA ILE A 25 9.39 5.23 1.42
C ILE A 25 10.48 6.26 1.13
N THR A 26 11.71 5.81 0.90
CA THR A 26 12.91 6.67 1.00
C THR A 26 13.59 6.87 -0.36
N GLN A 27 13.75 8.15 -0.73
CA GLN A 27 14.56 8.58 -1.86
C GLN A 27 16.05 8.56 -1.50
N ARG A 28 16.89 8.09 -2.41
CA ARG A 28 18.33 7.98 -2.21
C ARG A 28 19.14 8.31 -3.46
N ASP A 29 20.44 8.52 -3.24
CA ASP A 29 21.54 8.46 -4.23
C ASP A 29 21.26 9.16 -5.57
N GLY A 30 20.51 10.26 -5.55
CA GLY A 30 20.20 11.08 -6.72
C GLY A 30 19.04 10.60 -7.59
N ALA A 31 18.22 9.64 -7.12
CA ALA A 31 16.97 9.31 -7.79
C ALA A 31 16.08 10.56 -7.95
N PRO A 32 15.29 10.68 -9.04
CA PRO A 32 14.36 11.79 -9.18
C PRO A 32 13.18 11.68 -8.21
N ALA A 33 12.42 12.77 -8.06
CA ALA A 33 11.17 12.74 -7.29
C ALA A 33 10.18 11.73 -7.89
N ALA A 34 9.38 11.10 -7.03
CA ALA A 34 8.35 10.16 -7.41
C ALA A 34 6.96 10.73 -7.09
N ILE A 35 5.95 10.32 -7.88
CA ILE A 35 4.54 10.53 -7.51
C ILE A 35 4.21 9.54 -6.39
N ARG A 36 3.65 10.05 -5.29
CA ARG A 36 3.31 9.26 -4.11
C ARG A 36 1.91 9.62 -3.64
N GLU A 37 0.98 8.67 -3.72
CA GLU A 37 -0.43 8.90 -3.39
C GLU A 37 -0.95 7.72 -2.55
N ARG A 38 -1.71 7.98 -1.50
CA ARG A 38 -2.34 6.93 -0.68
C ARG A 38 -1.38 5.83 -0.17
N ASN A 39 -0.14 6.20 0.17
CA ASN A 39 0.78 5.29 0.87
C ASN A 39 0.70 5.55 2.39
N LEU A 40 0.57 4.50 3.18
CA LEU A 40 0.63 4.56 4.64
C LEU A 40 1.97 4.01 5.11
N GLU A 41 2.78 4.87 5.72
CA GLU A 41 4.19 4.58 6.02
C GLU A 41 4.50 4.21 7.47
N ARG A 42 3.47 4.13 8.29
CA ARG A 42 3.57 3.80 9.72
C ARG A 42 2.39 2.94 10.13
N ILE A 43 2.21 1.83 9.43
CA ILE A 43 1.15 0.86 9.74
C ILE A 43 1.45 0.12 11.04
N GLU A 44 0.40 -0.38 11.68
CA GLU A 44 0.49 -1.12 12.94
C GLU A 44 0.27 -2.61 12.68
N SER A 45 0.96 -3.48 13.42
CA SER A 45 0.81 -4.93 13.26
C SER A 45 -0.60 -5.43 13.56
N GLY A 46 -1.34 -4.73 14.44
CA GLY A 46 -2.73 -5.05 14.79
C GLY A 46 -3.75 -4.81 13.67
N TRP A 47 -3.32 -4.30 12.53
CA TRP A 47 -4.16 -4.18 11.33
C TRP A 47 -4.34 -5.49 10.61
N PHE A 48 -3.50 -6.48 10.87
CA PHE A 48 -3.51 -7.77 10.17
C PHE A 48 -4.06 -8.87 11.07
N ARG A 49 -4.75 -9.83 10.46
CA ARG A 49 -5.41 -10.93 11.17
C ARG A 49 -4.43 -11.84 11.93
N ASP A 50 -3.33 -12.24 11.30
CA ASP A 50 -2.25 -13.00 11.94
C ASP A 50 -0.90 -12.73 11.24
N LEU A 51 -0.31 -11.57 11.54
CA LEU A 51 0.96 -11.16 10.94
C LEU A 51 2.11 -12.18 11.14
N PRO A 52 2.32 -12.78 12.34
CA PRO A 52 3.34 -13.82 12.51
C PRO A 52 3.14 -15.07 11.63
N ALA A 53 1.90 -15.45 11.33
CA ALA A 53 1.59 -16.56 10.42
C ALA A 53 1.59 -16.16 8.94
N GLY A 54 1.70 -14.87 8.63
CA GLY A 54 1.63 -14.34 7.26
C GLY A 54 0.21 -14.10 6.76
N ASP A 55 -0.80 -14.13 7.64
CA ASP A 55 -2.16 -13.73 7.31
C ASP A 55 -2.24 -12.19 7.36
N LEU A 56 -2.10 -11.59 6.18
CA LEU A 56 -2.05 -10.15 5.96
C LEU A 56 -3.42 -9.54 5.60
N HIS A 57 -4.52 -10.28 5.77
CA HIS A 57 -5.85 -9.70 5.61
C HIS A 57 -6.07 -8.61 6.65
N LEU A 58 -6.69 -7.50 6.23
CA LEU A 58 -7.02 -6.38 7.07
C LEU A 58 -8.02 -6.80 8.15
N THR A 59 -7.95 -6.12 9.28
CA THR A 59 -8.96 -6.18 10.31
C THR A 59 -9.71 -4.86 10.34
N ARG A 60 -10.89 -4.85 10.98
CA ARG A 60 -11.71 -3.65 11.17
C ARG A 60 -11.00 -2.46 11.83
N THR A 61 -9.84 -2.66 12.44
CA THR A 61 -9.06 -1.59 13.09
C THR A 61 -8.22 -0.79 12.09
N ALA A 62 -7.99 -1.31 10.89
CA ALA A 62 -7.23 -0.69 9.81
C ALA A 62 -7.99 0.44 9.10
N THR A 63 -8.71 1.27 9.87
CA THR A 63 -9.65 2.28 9.33
C THR A 63 -8.99 3.34 8.45
N ALA A 64 -7.68 3.55 8.59
CA ALA A 64 -6.92 4.45 7.72
C ALA A 64 -6.61 3.83 6.35
N ALA A 65 -6.72 2.50 6.21
CA ALA A 65 -6.59 1.79 4.94
C ALA A 65 -7.95 1.54 4.28
N ILE A 66 -8.99 1.22 5.07
CA ILE A 66 -10.31 0.83 4.59
C ILE A 66 -11.03 1.99 3.86
N ASP A 67 -11.50 1.75 2.64
CA ASP A 67 -12.14 2.70 1.74
C ASP A 67 -11.28 3.96 1.43
N GLN A 68 -9.95 3.91 1.63
CA GLN A 68 -9.06 5.08 1.50
C GLN A 68 -8.15 5.06 0.26
N ALA A 69 -8.15 4.01 -0.55
CA ALA A 69 -7.25 3.89 -1.70
C ALA A 69 -7.64 4.80 -2.86
N LEU A 70 -6.69 4.97 -3.77
CA LEU A 70 -6.93 5.55 -5.08
C LEU A 70 -7.35 4.41 -6.03
N GLU A 71 -8.48 4.56 -6.71
CA GLU A 71 -8.90 3.63 -7.76
C GLU A 71 -7.90 3.68 -8.94
N LEU A 72 -7.51 2.51 -9.45
CA LEU A 72 -6.55 2.38 -10.54
C LEU A 72 -7.13 1.58 -11.69
N GLU A 73 -7.05 2.12 -12.90
CA GLU A 73 -7.54 1.43 -14.10
C GLU A 73 -6.86 0.06 -14.28
N GLY A 74 -7.66 -0.96 -14.61
CA GLY A 74 -7.19 -2.31 -14.88
C GLY A 74 -7.06 -3.21 -13.64
N PHE A 75 -7.28 -2.69 -12.44
CA PHE A 75 -7.39 -3.49 -11.22
C PHE A 75 -8.88 -3.59 -10.84
N THR A 76 -9.38 -4.81 -10.71
CA THR A 76 -10.80 -5.06 -10.43
C THR A 76 -11.01 -6.03 -9.27
N GLU A 77 -9.94 -6.68 -8.84
CA GLU A 77 -9.92 -7.67 -7.78
C GLU A 77 -8.66 -7.47 -6.93
N ASP A 78 -8.70 -7.92 -5.68
CA ASP A 78 -7.58 -7.97 -4.77
C ASP A 78 -6.79 -9.29 -4.88
N LEU A 79 -5.91 -9.59 -3.92
CA LEU A 79 -5.07 -10.80 -3.98
C LEU A 79 -5.87 -12.10 -3.85
N ASP A 80 -7.02 -12.07 -3.19
CA ASP A 80 -7.89 -13.21 -2.90
C ASP A 80 -9.07 -13.32 -3.90
N ALA A 81 -9.02 -12.52 -4.97
CA ALA A 81 -10.04 -12.38 -6.00
C ALA A 81 -11.36 -11.73 -5.50
N ASP A 82 -11.30 -11.01 -4.38
CA ASP A 82 -12.41 -10.19 -3.92
C ASP A 82 -12.51 -8.92 -4.77
N PRO A 83 -13.74 -8.46 -5.11
CA PRO A 83 -13.93 -7.33 -6.02
C PRO A 83 -13.42 -6.02 -5.41
N ARG A 84 -12.89 -5.13 -6.24
CA ARG A 84 -12.53 -3.75 -5.83
C ARG A 84 -13.51 -2.73 -6.43
N PRO A 85 -14.27 -1.97 -5.60
CA PRO A 85 -14.37 -2.08 -4.14
C PRO A 85 -15.27 -3.24 -3.69
N ARG A 86 -15.01 -3.79 -2.49
CA ARG A 86 -16.00 -4.61 -1.75
C ARG A 86 -16.99 -3.75 -0.97
N GLN A 87 -16.56 -2.55 -0.56
CA GLN A 87 -17.34 -1.61 0.25
C GLN A 87 -17.56 -0.28 -0.48
N ALA A 88 -17.37 0.86 0.20
CA ALA A 88 -17.67 2.18 -0.34
C ALA A 88 -16.54 2.75 -1.20
N GLY A 89 -15.32 2.24 -1.04
CA GLY A 89 -14.12 2.57 -1.79
C GLY A 89 -13.12 1.42 -1.74
N TRP A 90 -11.99 1.59 -2.42
CA TRP A 90 -10.92 0.60 -2.39
C TRP A 90 -10.15 0.69 -1.08
N ASP A 91 -9.60 -0.43 -0.64
CA ASP A 91 -8.70 -0.49 0.50
C ASP A 91 -7.24 -0.29 0.07
N ILE A 92 -6.49 0.47 0.87
CA ILE A 92 -5.05 0.63 0.68
C ILE A 92 -4.36 -0.69 1.01
N GLY A 93 -3.62 -1.24 0.05
CA GLY A 93 -2.91 -2.49 0.20
C GLY A 93 -3.45 -3.56 -0.76
N ALA A 94 -3.14 -4.82 -0.46
CA ALA A 94 -3.42 -5.95 -1.35
C ALA A 94 -4.75 -6.66 -1.07
N ASP A 95 -5.47 -6.28 -0.02
CA ASP A 95 -6.67 -6.95 0.52
C ASP A 95 -7.83 -5.94 0.65
N GLU A 96 -9.06 -6.38 0.43
CA GLU A 96 -10.31 -5.65 0.69
C GLU A 96 -11.06 -6.24 1.90
N PHE A 97 -11.29 -5.41 2.92
CA PHE A 97 -11.90 -5.81 4.19
C PHE A 97 -13.39 -6.22 4.09
#